data_AF-A0A0C2YTW5-F1
#
_entry.id   AF-A0A0C2YTW5-F1
#
_cell.length_a   1.000
_cell.length_b   1.000
_cell.length_c   1.000
_cell.angle_alpha   90.00
_cell.angle_beta   90.00
_cell.angle_gamma   90.00
#
_symmetry.space_group_name_H-M   'P 1'
#
loop_
_entity.id
_entity.type
_entity.pdbx_description
1 polymer ?
#
loop_
_entity_poly.entity_id
_entity_poly.type
_entity_poly.pdbx_seq_one_letter_code
_entity_poly.pdbx_strand_id
1 'polypeptide(L)' 'MIVITSVIYEWLEWLVAISLSPQDAEAYNGQQGDMWDAHKDMLLATLGAMFWYFKRKASDKTFIEND' A
#
# COMPACT_ATOMS: atom_id res chain seq x y z
N MET A 1 2.89 -7.56 -6.27
CA MET A 1 1.81 -6.69 -6.82
C MET A 1 1.36 -5.66 -5.80
N ILE A 2 1.06 -6.05 -4.55
CA ILE A 2 0.59 -5.16 -3.47
C ILE A 2 1.37 -3.82 -3.39
N VAL A 3 2.70 -3.84 -3.22
CA VAL A 3 3.51 -2.62 -3.09
C VAL A 3 3.48 -1.74 -4.36
N ILE A 4 3.50 -2.35 -5.54
CA ILE A 4 3.48 -1.61 -6.82
C ILE A 4 2.13 -0.92 -7.00
N THR A 5 1.04 -1.62 -6.66
CA THR A 5 -0.31 -1.04 -6.72
C THR A 5 -0.47 0.10 -5.72
N SER A 6 0.12 0.00 -4.51
CA SER A 6 0.16 1.11 -3.56
C SER A 6 0.91 2.33 -4.10
N VAL A 7 2.11 2.15 -4.67
CA VAL A 7 2.87 3.28 -5.27
C VAL A 7 2.08 3.97 -6.39
N ILE A 8 1.39 3.19 -7.24
CA ILE A 8 0.57 3.74 -8.31
C ILE A 8 -0.62 4.52 -7.74
N TYR A 9 -1.26 4.01 -6.69
CA TYR A 9 -2.37 4.69 -6.03
C TYR A 9 -1.95 6.03 -5.45
N GLU A 10 -0.80 6.10 -4.76
CA GLU A 10 -0.22 7.35 -4.25
C GLU A 10 0.07 8.39 -5.34
N TRP A 11 0.55 7.95 -6.50
CA TRP A 11 0.78 8.86 -7.63
C TRP A 11 -0.52 9.43 -8.20
N LEU A 12 -1.62 8.67 -8.16
CA LEU A 12 -2.93 9.16 -8.55
C LEU A 12 -3.46 10.17 -7.55
N GLU A 13 -3.31 9.92 -6.24
CA GLU A 13 -3.70 10.86 -5.18
C GLU A 13 -2.92 12.18 -5.26
N TRP A 14 -1.62 12.11 -5.53
CA TRP A 14 -0.79 13.31 -5.75
C TRP A 14 -1.24 14.09 -6.99
N LEU A 15 -1.59 13.41 -8.08
CA LEU A 15 -2.11 14.03 -9.29
C LEU A 15 -3.44 14.78 -9.01
N VAL A 16 -4.33 14.16 -8.24
CA VAL A 16 -5.60 14.78 -7.82
C VAL A 16 -5.34 16.02 -6.96
N ALA A 17 -4.40 15.93 -6.00
CA ALA A 17 -4.04 17.03 -5.11
C ALA A 17 -3.48 18.27 -5.82
N ILE A 18 -2.76 18.11 -6.94
CA ILE A 18 -2.28 19.24 -7.75
C ILE A 18 -3.30 19.75 -8.77
N SER A 19 -4.35 18.96 -9.05
CA SER A 19 -5.35 19.27 -10.10
C SER A 19 -6.63 19.91 -9.55
N LEU A 20 -6.98 19.63 -8.30
CA LEU A 20 -8.20 20.08 -7.66
C LEU A 20 -7.93 21.15 -6.58
N SER A 21 -9.00 21.83 -6.15
CA SER A 21 -8.93 22.66 -4.95
C SER A 21 -8.63 21.78 -3.72
N PRO A 22 -7.99 22.31 -2.67
CA PRO A 22 -7.64 21.50 -1.49
C PRO A 22 -8.84 20.79 -0.86
N GLN A 23 -10.01 21.45 -0.80
CA GLN A 23 -11.22 20.86 -0.25
C GLN A 23 -11.76 19.72 -1.13
N ASP A 24 -11.69 19.86 -2.45
CA ASP A 24 -12.16 18.84 -3.39
C ASP A 24 -11.22 17.63 -3.44
N ALA A 25 -9.90 17.87 -3.35
CA ALA A 25 -8.90 16.81 -3.26
C ALA A 25 -9.02 16.02 -1.95
N GLU A 26 -9.22 16.70 -0.82
CA GLU A 26 -9.41 16.08 0.48
C GLU A 26 -10.72 15.26 0.54
N ALA A 27 -11.79 15.76 -0.06
CA ALA A 27 -13.06 15.03 -0.17
C ALA A 27 -12.96 13.81 -1.10
N TYR A 28 -12.12 13.86 -2.14
CA TYR A 28 -11.93 12.78 -3.09
C TYR A 28 -10.98 11.68 -2.55
N ASN A 29 -9.82 12.07 -1.99
CA ASN A 29 -8.85 11.13 -1.43
C ASN A 29 -9.25 10.63 -0.03
N GLY A 30 -10.13 11.35 0.68
CA GLY A 30 -10.62 10.93 1.99
C GLY A 30 -9.60 11.10 3.13
N GLN A 31 -8.58 11.92 2.93
CA GLN A 31 -7.44 12.10 3.84
C GLN A 31 -7.85 12.74 5.19
N GLN A 32 -9.00 13.42 5.29
CA GLN A 32 -9.53 14.01 6.54
C GLN A 32 -8.47 14.82 7.35
N GLY A 33 -7.57 15.50 6.65
CA GLY A 33 -6.46 16.27 7.24
C GLY A 33 -5.23 15.44 7.64
N ASP A 34 -5.19 14.13 7.41
CA ASP A 34 -4.04 13.28 7.69
C ASP A 34 -3.02 13.30 6.54
N MET A 35 -2.02 14.17 6.64
CA MET A 35 -0.91 14.24 5.69
C MET A 35 -0.05 12.97 5.64
N TRP A 36 -0.18 12.06 6.62
CA TRP A 36 0.61 10.83 6.71
C TRP A 36 -0.10 9.59 6.17
N ASP A 37 -1.33 9.72 5.66
CA ASP A 37 -2.13 8.60 5.17
C ASP A 37 -1.36 7.75 4.14
N ALA A 38 -0.82 8.42 3.13
CA ALA A 38 0.07 7.86 2.11
C ALA A 38 1.23 7.01 2.67
N HIS A 39 1.93 7.54 3.67
CA HIS A 39 3.07 6.86 4.29
C HIS A 39 2.62 5.61 5.07
N LYS A 40 1.46 5.66 5.71
CA LYS A 40 0.89 4.54 6.48
C LYS A 40 0.44 3.42 5.55
N ASP A 41 -0.20 3.75 4.43
CA ASP A 41 -0.67 2.78 3.44
C ASP A 41 0.50 2.05 2.77
N MET A 42 1.54 2.79 2.37
CA MET A 42 2.76 2.19 1.83
C MET A 42 3.46 1.27 2.85
N LEU A 43 3.53 1.68 4.11
CA LEU A 43 4.11 0.85 5.18
C LEU A 43 3.29 -0.43 5.37
N LEU A 44 1.97 -0.32 5.46
CA LEU A 44 1.08 -1.46 5.68
C LEU A 44 1.14 -2.44 4.51
N ALA A 45 1.14 -1.94 3.27
CA ALA A 45 1.31 -2.72 2.06
C ALA A 45 2.65 -3.49 2.05
N THR A 46 3.73 -2.84 2.50
CA THR A 46 5.07 -3.45 2.60
C THR A 46 5.12 -4.53 3.67
N LEU A 47 4.58 -4.25 4.86
CA LEU A 47 4.47 -5.23 5.95
C LEU A 47 3.64 -6.45 5.55
N GLY A 48 2.50 -6.22 4.89
CA GLY A 48 1.65 -7.30 4.36
C GLY A 48 2.36 -8.16 3.32
N ALA A 49 3.11 -7.55 2.40
CA ALA A 49 3.92 -8.27 1.42
C ALA A 49 5.03 -9.12 2.07
N MET A 50 5.73 -8.57 3.08
CA MET A 50 6.74 -9.31 3.83
C MET A 50 6.14 -10.50 4.59
N PHE A 51 5.02 -10.29 5.30
CA PHE A 51 4.33 -11.35 6.01
C PHE A 51 3.92 -12.50 5.07
N TRP A 52 3.34 -12.15 3.91
CA TRP A 52 2.96 -13.13 2.90
C TRP A 52 4.17 -13.91 2.37
N TYR A 53 5.28 -13.22 2.09
CA TYR A 53 6.51 -13.85 1.62
C TYR A 53 7.09 -14.85 2.64
N PHE A 54 7.19 -14.46 3.92
CA PHE A 54 7.71 -15.36 4.95
C PHE A 54 6.79 -16.56 5.19
N LYS A 55 5.47 -16.36 5.18
CA LYS A 55 4.50 -17.46 5.27
C LYS A 55 4.65 -18.44 4.10
N ARG A 56 4.79 -17.93 2.87
CA ARG A 56 4.98 -18.78 1.69
C ARG A 56 6.29 -19.56 1.75
N LYS A 57 7.38 -18.91 2.14
CA LYS A 57 8.69 -19.56 2.32
C LYS A 57 8.67 -20.67 3.38
N ALA A 58 7.93 -20.48 4.46
CA ALA A 58 7.75 -21.51 5.48
C ALA A 58 6.97 -22.72 4.93
N SER A 59 5.87 -22.47 4.20
CA SER A 59 5.12 -23.54 3.52
C SER A 59 5.97 -24.32 2.51
N ASP A 60 6.78 -23.63 1.71
CA ASP A 60 7.65 -24.28 0.71
C ASP A 60 8.69 -25.18 1.38
N LYS A 61 9.27 -24.75 2.52
CA LYS A 61 10.20 -25.59 3.30
C LYS A 61 9.52 -26.85 3.85
N THR A 62 8.33 -26.70 4.43
CA THR A 62 7.57 -27.84 4.94
C THR A 62 7.21 -28.83 3.83
N PHE A 63 6.91 -28.36 2.62
CA PHE A 63 6.65 -29.24 1.48
C PHE A 63 7.87 -30.08 1.11
N ILE A 64 9.05 -29.44 1.00
CA ILE A 64 10.32 -30.12 0.65
C ILE A 64 10.76 -31.15 1.71
N GLU A 65 10.45 -30.92 2.99
CA GLU A 65 10.85 -31.81 4.09
C GLU A 65 9.93 -33.05 4.23
N ASN A 66 8.76 -33.05 3.59
CA ASN A 66 7.79 -34.14 3.63
C ASN A 66 7.74 -34.99 2.33
N ASP A 67 8.50 -34.62 1.29
CA ASP A 67 8.73 -35.40 0.05
C ASP A 67 10.04 -36.21 0.15
#